data_AF-A0A3M8BH48-F1
#
_entry.id   AF-A0A3M8BH48-F1
#
_cell.length_a   1.000
_cell.length_b   1.000
_cell.length_c   1.000
_cell.angle_alpha   90.00
_cell.angle_beta   90.00
_cell.angle_gamma   90.00
#
_symmetry.space_group_name_H-M   'P 1'
#
loop_
_entity.id
_entity.type
_entity.pdbx_description
1 polymer ?
#
loop_
_entity_poly.entity_id
_entity_poly.type
_entity_poly.pdbx_seq_one_letter_code
_entity_poly.pdbx_strand_id
1 'polypeptide(L)'
;MQKIMLFFVALLIAFVPVANANQDDEIEPFTWGEQYLEELKKVDIPVYIPSHVASSEFSRRLGHLFVSKLEASKDHYLFEISRQRVRDGESKMLTFDVMTMSAGTLPSYRKQPFSTYEMFEIPEGATKFNGYDVKYYANKRAFIWKDIGWEYLVWAENTNNAINIMKRVMATIPKGSNPVHGAIKGQITAIDTNGGVRSDAGWSYDNGKTWYIITGRTTPEQLTKILESMVKVDTR
;
A
#
# COMPACT_ATOMS: atom_id res chain seq x y z
N MET A 1 -33.16 -21.08 35.55
CA MET A 1 -32.26 -19.90 35.65
C MET A 1 -30.88 -20.13 35.04
N GLN A 2 -30.25 -21.30 35.20
CA GLN A 2 -28.93 -21.61 34.61
C GLN A 2 -28.84 -21.45 33.07
N LYS A 3 -29.90 -21.80 32.31
CA LYS A 3 -29.91 -21.64 30.85
C LYS A 3 -29.94 -20.17 30.37
N ILE A 4 -30.51 -19.26 31.16
CA ILE A 4 -30.58 -17.82 30.83
C ILE A 4 -29.20 -17.17 31.10
N MET A 5 -28.51 -17.63 32.14
CA MET A 5 -27.18 -17.15 32.47
C MET A 5 -26.13 -17.57 31.42
N LEU A 6 -26.24 -18.79 30.87
CA LEU A 6 -25.40 -19.25 29.75
C LEU A 6 -25.63 -18.43 28.46
N PHE A 7 -26.86 -17.98 28.22
CA PHE A 7 -27.17 -17.14 27.05
C PHE A 7 -26.57 -15.73 27.18
N PHE A 8 -26.56 -15.14 28.39
CA PHE A 8 -25.93 -13.85 28.63
C PHE A 8 -24.39 -13.92 28.58
N VAL A 9 -23.78 -15.03 29.03
CA VAL A 9 -22.33 -15.23 28.88
C VAL A 9 -21.95 -15.42 27.41
N ALA A 10 -22.75 -16.12 26.61
CA ALA A 10 -22.54 -16.21 25.16
C ALA A 10 -22.72 -14.86 24.45
N LEU A 11 -23.67 -14.02 24.88
CA LEU A 11 -23.87 -12.67 24.33
C LEU A 11 -22.72 -11.72 24.71
N LEU A 12 -22.14 -11.88 25.90
CA LEU A 12 -20.97 -11.11 26.35
C LEU A 12 -19.69 -11.55 25.63
N ILE A 13 -19.55 -12.82 25.23
CA ILE A 13 -18.40 -13.29 24.42
C ILE A 13 -18.55 -12.85 22.95
N ALA A 14 -19.77 -12.70 22.44
CA ALA A 14 -20.02 -12.10 21.12
C ALA A 14 -19.75 -10.57 21.08
N PHE A 15 -19.59 -9.93 22.25
CA PHE A 15 -19.42 -8.48 22.39
C PHE A 15 -18.28 -8.10 23.36
N VAL A 16 -17.06 -8.60 23.14
CA VAL A 16 -15.82 -7.96 23.64
C VAL A 16 -14.66 -8.23 22.69
N PRO A 17 -13.85 -7.24 22.27
CA PRO A 17 -14.13 -5.85 21.95
C PRO A 17 -13.94 -5.62 20.44
N VAL A 18 -14.81 -4.85 19.80
CA VAL A 18 -14.36 -4.05 18.66
C VAL A 18 -13.26 -3.17 19.25
N ALA A 19 -12.01 -3.44 18.89
CA ALA A 19 -10.90 -2.58 19.20
C ALA A 19 -11.20 -1.24 18.53
N ASN A 20 -11.91 -0.35 19.24
CA ASN A 20 -11.96 1.06 18.97
C ASN A 20 -10.58 1.61 19.31
N ALA A 21 -9.63 1.37 18.40
CA ALA A 21 -8.43 2.16 18.32
C ALA A 21 -8.80 3.45 17.59
N ASN A 22 -8.81 4.54 18.36
CA ASN A 22 -8.80 5.95 17.93
C ASN A 22 -8.76 6.21 16.41
N GLN A 23 -9.88 6.72 15.90
CA GLN A 23 -9.96 8.01 15.22
C GLN A 23 -8.78 8.36 14.29
N ASP A 24 -8.74 7.71 13.13
CA ASP A 24 -7.90 8.13 12.00
C ASP A 24 -8.49 7.58 10.69
N ASP A 25 -9.71 8.02 10.37
CA ASP A 25 -10.55 7.57 9.25
C ASP A 25 -9.97 7.96 7.86
N GLU A 26 -8.82 7.41 7.50
CA GLU A 26 -8.26 7.51 6.15
C GLU A 26 -8.23 6.17 5.41
N ILE A 27 -8.97 5.17 5.89
CA ILE A 27 -9.10 3.86 5.24
C ILE A 27 -10.58 3.46 5.13
N GLU A 28 -10.93 2.79 4.03
CA GLU A 28 -12.30 2.34 3.72
C GLU A 28 -12.26 0.86 3.31
N PRO A 29 -13.13 0.01 3.90
CA PRO A 29 -13.25 -1.38 3.48
C PRO A 29 -13.86 -1.44 2.08
N PHE A 30 -13.57 -2.50 1.34
CA PHE A 30 -14.20 -2.77 0.04
C PHE A 30 -14.54 -4.25 -0.07
N THR A 31 -15.63 -4.55 -0.76
CA THR A 31 -16.15 -5.92 -0.90
C THR A 31 -15.71 -6.54 -2.22
N TRP A 32 -15.33 -7.81 -2.17
CA TRP A 32 -15.07 -8.63 -3.34
C TRP A 32 -16.34 -9.38 -3.73
N GLY A 33 -16.71 -9.34 -5.00
CA GLY A 33 -17.73 -10.24 -5.54
C GLY A 33 -17.19 -11.68 -5.58
N GLU A 34 -18.03 -12.67 -5.31
CA GLU A 34 -17.66 -14.09 -5.35
C GLU A 34 -17.01 -14.50 -6.67
N GLN A 35 -17.48 -13.93 -7.78
CA GLN A 35 -16.91 -14.10 -9.12
C GLN A 35 -15.41 -13.78 -9.21
N TYR A 36 -14.91 -12.83 -8.42
CA TYR A 36 -13.50 -12.45 -8.40
C TYR A 36 -12.64 -13.45 -7.63
N LEU A 37 -13.21 -14.09 -6.59
CA LEU A 37 -12.52 -15.15 -5.88
C LEU A 37 -12.32 -16.38 -6.76
N GLU A 38 -13.31 -16.75 -7.58
CA GLU A 38 -13.19 -17.85 -8.54
C GLU A 38 -12.10 -17.60 -9.60
N GLU A 39 -11.97 -16.37 -10.09
CA GLU A 39 -10.89 -16.00 -11.01
C GLU A 39 -9.51 -16.11 -10.36
N LEU A 40 -9.38 -15.72 -9.08
CA LEU A 40 -8.13 -15.83 -8.32
C LEU A 40 -7.72 -17.28 -8.01
N LYS A 41 -8.63 -18.26 -8.07
CA LYS A 41 -8.28 -19.69 -7.97
C LYS A 41 -7.44 -20.19 -9.15
N LYS A 42 -7.40 -19.45 -10.27
CA LYS A 42 -6.57 -19.79 -11.44
C LYS A 42 -5.08 -19.46 -11.24
N VAL A 43 -4.74 -18.80 -10.15
CA VAL A 43 -3.40 -18.29 -9.84
C VAL A 43 -2.63 -19.31 -8.99
N ASP A 44 -1.44 -19.70 -9.44
CA ASP A 44 -0.58 -20.66 -8.74
C ASP A 44 0.33 -19.99 -7.69
N ILE A 45 0.53 -18.67 -7.78
CA ILE A 45 1.24 -17.88 -6.78
C ILE A 45 0.34 -17.53 -5.58
N PRO A 46 0.88 -17.35 -4.36
CA PRO A 46 0.07 -16.93 -3.23
C PRO A 46 -0.62 -15.58 -3.48
N VAL A 47 -1.93 -15.53 -3.26
CA VAL A 47 -2.72 -14.30 -3.45
C VAL A 47 -2.78 -13.51 -2.15
N TYR A 48 -2.34 -12.27 -2.22
CA TYR A 48 -2.49 -11.29 -1.14
C TYR A 48 -3.32 -10.11 -1.63
N ILE A 49 -4.23 -9.63 -0.81
CA ILE A 49 -5.06 -8.46 -1.08
C ILE A 49 -5.09 -7.56 0.15
N PRO A 50 -5.21 -6.23 0.02
CA PRO A 50 -5.46 -5.39 1.16
C PRO A 50 -6.90 -5.57 1.62
N SER A 51 -7.14 -5.55 2.93
CA SER A 51 -8.50 -5.57 3.47
C SER A 51 -9.19 -4.21 3.37
N HIS A 52 -8.41 -3.12 3.25
CA HIS A 52 -8.92 -1.75 3.16
C HIS A 52 -8.06 -0.94 2.18
N VAL A 53 -8.63 0.10 1.58
CA VAL A 53 -7.86 1.08 0.80
C VAL A 53 -7.87 2.43 1.47
N ALA A 54 -6.85 3.24 1.21
CA ALA A 54 -6.84 4.60 1.71
C ALA A 54 -7.88 5.47 1.02
N SER A 55 -8.62 6.25 1.80
CA SER A 55 -9.65 7.15 1.30
C SER A 55 -9.83 8.35 2.21
N SER A 56 -9.62 9.55 1.67
CA SER A 56 -9.93 10.80 2.37
C SER A 56 -11.44 10.96 2.57
N GLU A 57 -11.86 11.75 3.56
CA GLU A 57 -13.28 12.07 3.76
C GLU A 57 -13.93 12.67 2.50
N PHE A 58 -13.20 13.53 1.78
CA PHE A 58 -13.65 14.08 0.50
C PHE A 58 -13.85 12.97 -0.54
N SER A 59 -12.91 12.03 -0.65
CA SER A 59 -13.00 10.89 -1.55
C SER A 59 -14.20 9.99 -1.22
N ARG A 60 -14.48 9.76 0.07
CA ARG A 60 -15.63 8.98 0.53
C ARG A 60 -16.97 9.56 0.06
N ARG A 61 -17.10 10.88 0.02
CA ARG A 61 -18.30 11.57 -0.48
C ARG A 61 -18.53 11.42 -1.99
N LEU A 62 -17.54 10.96 -2.75
CA LEU A 62 -17.65 10.86 -4.21
C LEU A 62 -18.39 9.60 -4.67
N GLY A 63 -18.56 8.58 -3.84
CA GLY A 63 -19.28 7.34 -4.19
C GLY A 63 -18.61 6.10 -3.61
N HIS A 64 -19.13 4.90 -3.88
CA HIS A 64 -18.59 3.66 -3.31
C HIS A 64 -17.38 3.12 -4.09
N LEU A 65 -16.51 2.40 -3.38
CA LEU A 65 -15.41 1.65 -3.97
C LEU A 65 -15.93 0.36 -4.62
N PHE A 66 -15.33 -0.01 -5.76
CA PHE A 66 -15.56 -1.29 -6.40
C PHE A 66 -14.31 -1.75 -7.15
N VAL A 67 -14.22 -3.07 -7.37
CA VAL A 67 -13.21 -3.65 -8.25
C VAL A 67 -13.65 -3.42 -9.70
N SER A 68 -12.92 -2.56 -10.41
CA SER A 68 -13.22 -2.17 -11.80
C SER A 68 -12.56 -3.08 -12.82
N LYS A 69 -11.46 -3.73 -12.43
CA LYS A 69 -10.69 -4.64 -13.27
C LYS A 69 -10.13 -5.78 -12.42
N LEU A 70 -10.19 -6.99 -12.96
CA LEU A 70 -9.46 -8.15 -12.46
C LEU A 70 -8.88 -8.93 -13.65
N GLU A 71 -7.57 -9.12 -13.64
CA GLU A 71 -6.85 -10.01 -14.54
C GLU A 71 -6.16 -11.07 -13.70
N ALA A 72 -6.34 -12.34 -14.06
CA ALA A 72 -5.73 -13.46 -13.35
C ALA A 72 -5.21 -14.49 -14.36
N SER A 73 -4.01 -14.98 -14.11
CA SER A 73 -3.43 -16.12 -14.80
C SER A 73 -2.58 -16.93 -13.82
N LYS A 74 -1.99 -18.03 -14.29
CA LYS A 74 -1.20 -18.94 -13.44
C LYS A 74 -0.10 -18.24 -12.66
N ASP A 75 0.61 -17.30 -13.28
CA ASP A 75 1.81 -16.69 -12.70
C ASP A 75 1.64 -15.23 -12.28
N HIS A 76 0.45 -14.65 -12.50
CA HIS A 76 0.19 -13.26 -12.14
C HIS A 76 -1.29 -12.98 -11.86
N TYR A 77 -1.52 -11.94 -11.07
CA TYR A 77 -2.82 -11.29 -10.97
C TYR A 77 -2.66 -9.78 -10.92
N LEU A 78 -3.70 -9.08 -11.34
CA LEU A 78 -3.83 -7.63 -11.24
C LEU A 78 -5.28 -7.30 -10.94
N PHE A 79 -5.49 -6.38 -10.00
CA PHE A 79 -6.80 -5.79 -9.81
C PHE A 79 -6.70 -4.28 -9.61
N GLU A 80 -7.74 -3.60 -10.08
CA GLU A 80 -7.90 -2.16 -9.95
C GLU A 80 -9.12 -1.89 -9.09
N ILE A 81 -8.92 -1.06 -8.07
CA ILE A 81 -9.99 -0.53 -7.24
C ILE A 81 -10.23 0.90 -7.70
N SER A 82 -11.44 1.15 -8.16
CA SER A 82 -11.86 2.47 -8.62
C SER A 82 -13.05 2.96 -7.78
N ARG A 83 -13.29 4.26 -7.83
CA ARG A 83 -14.48 4.88 -7.26
C ARG A 83 -15.31 5.48 -8.38
N GLN A 84 -16.62 5.27 -8.34
CA GLN A 84 -17.55 5.85 -9.28
C GLN A 84 -18.19 7.11 -8.69
N ARG A 85 -18.13 8.23 -9.40
CA ARG A 85 -18.93 9.41 -9.06
C ARG A 85 -20.40 9.19 -9.41
N VAL A 86 -21.29 9.23 -8.43
CA VAL A 86 -22.75 9.29 -8.66
C VAL A 86 -23.20 10.74 -8.47
N ARG A 87 -23.75 11.37 -9.51
CA ARG A 87 -24.52 12.61 -9.38
C ARG A 87 -26.00 12.23 -9.35
N ASP A 88 -26.79 12.90 -8.51
CA ASP A 88 -28.24 12.69 -8.46
C ASP A 88 -28.83 12.81 -9.89
N GLY A 89 -29.46 11.73 -10.36
CA GLY A 89 -30.19 11.70 -11.63
C GLY A 89 -29.39 11.39 -12.90
N GLU A 90 -28.07 11.13 -12.85
CA GLU A 90 -27.28 10.79 -14.05
C GLU A 90 -26.63 9.40 -14.00
N SER A 91 -26.75 8.64 -15.10
CA SER A 91 -26.30 7.24 -15.24
C SER A 91 -24.89 7.08 -15.85
N LYS A 92 -24.03 8.11 -15.85
CA LYS A 92 -22.66 8.02 -16.39
C LYS A 92 -21.66 8.85 -15.58
N MET A 93 -20.39 8.50 -15.51
CA MET A 93 -19.68 7.36 -14.91
C MET A 93 -18.20 7.82 -14.91
N LEU A 94 -17.85 8.77 -14.04
CA LEU A 94 -16.44 9.14 -13.88
C LEU A 94 -15.84 8.21 -12.83
N THR A 95 -15.16 7.17 -13.33
CA THR A 95 -14.32 6.28 -12.53
C THR A 95 -12.93 6.89 -12.44
N PHE A 96 -12.37 6.96 -11.23
CA PHE A 96 -10.95 7.24 -11.07
C PHE A 96 -10.31 6.18 -10.20
N ASP A 97 -9.13 5.75 -10.62
CA ASP A 97 -8.41 4.67 -9.96
C ASP A 97 -7.86 5.17 -8.63
N VAL A 98 -8.23 4.42 -7.60
CA VAL A 98 -7.76 4.66 -6.24
C VAL A 98 -6.45 3.91 -6.05
N MET A 99 -6.38 2.68 -6.55
CA MET A 99 -5.28 1.78 -6.33
C MET A 99 -5.27 0.67 -7.38
N THR A 100 -4.07 0.32 -7.83
CA THR A 100 -3.80 -0.92 -8.57
C THR A 100 -2.94 -1.79 -7.70
N MET A 101 -3.30 -3.07 -7.60
CA MET A 101 -2.42 -4.08 -7.04
C MET A 101 -2.14 -5.14 -8.10
N SER A 102 -0.89 -5.59 -8.16
CA SER A 102 -0.50 -6.70 -9.00
C SER A 102 0.44 -7.63 -8.26
N ALA A 103 0.49 -8.89 -8.68
CA ALA A 103 1.58 -9.77 -8.33
C ALA A 103 2.00 -10.64 -9.49
N GLY A 104 3.27 -11.05 -9.50
CA GLY A 104 3.81 -11.95 -10.50
C GLY A 104 5.31 -11.74 -10.74
N THR A 105 5.76 -12.08 -11.94
CA THR A 105 7.13 -11.83 -12.38
C THR A 105 7.33 -10.34 -12.64
N LEU A 106 8.10 -9.69 -11.77
CA LEU A 106 8.34 -8.24 -11.79
C LEU A 106 8.90 -7.74 -13.14
N PRO A 107 8.50 -6.54 -13.61
CA PRO A 107 9.22 -5.84 -14.66
C PRO A 107 10.68 -5.58 -14.27
N SER A 108 11.61 -5.69 -15.22
CA SER A 108 13.06 -5.60 -14.96
C SER A 108 13.50 -4.33 -14.23
N TYR A 109 12.80 -3.20 -14.42
CA TYR A 109 13.15 -1.91 -13.79
C TYR A 109 13.01 -1.92 -12.26
N ARG A 110 11.98 -2.59 -11.70
CA ARG A 110 11.85 -2.73 -10.24
C ARG A 110 12.77 -3.82 -9.66
N LYS A 111 13.40 -4.66 -10.49
CA LYS A 111 14.35 -5.69 -9.99
C LYS A 111 15.66 -5.07 -9.54
N GLN A 112 15.90 -3.83 -9.96
CA GLN A 112 17.13 -3.12 -9.67
C GLN A 112 16.98 -2.30 -8.37
N PRO A 113 18.03 -2.25 -7.53
CA PRO A 113 18.05 -1.34 -6.40
C PRO A 113 17.84 0.12 -6.82
N PHE A 114 17.15 0.93 -6.03
CA PHE A 114 17.02 2.37 -6.29
C PHE A 114 18.36 3.07 -6.46
N SER A 115 19.41 2.56 -5.81
CA SER A 115 20.78 3.06 -5.99
C SER A 115 21.33 2.97 -7.41
N THR A 116 20.70 2.25 -8.34
CA THR A 116 21.15 2.11 -9.74
C THR A 116 20.39 2.98 -10.74
N TYR A 117 19.43 3.80 -10.30
CA TYR A 117 18.68 4.66 -11.22
C TYR A 117 19.54 5.83 -11.70
N GLU A 118 19.86 5.80 -13.00
CA GLU A 118 20.63 6.80 -13.75
C GLU A 118 20.05 8.22 -13.61
N MET A 119 18.74 8.36 -13.39
CA MET A 119 18.10 9.68 -13.21
C MET A 119 18.60 10.50 -12.00
N PHE A 120 19.36 9.90 -11.08
CA PHE A 120 19.91 10.55 -9.89
C PHE A 120 21.42 10.86 -10.01
N GLU A 121 21.99 10.78 -11.21
CA GLU A 121 23.42 10.66 -11.60
C GLU A 121 24.57 11.36 -10.85
N ILE A 122 24.37 12.21 -9.84
CA ILE A 122 25.46 12.76 -9.02
C ILE A 122 25.17 12.57 -7.53
N PRO A 123 25.50 11.40 -6.94
CA PRO A 123 25.48 11.22 -5.49
C PRO A 123 26.50 12.17 -4.85
N GLU A 124 26.03 13.08 -4.00
CA GLU A 124 26.87 14.13 -3.40
C GLU A 124 27.46 13.65 -2.07
N GLY A 125 26.74 12.83 -1.32
CA GLY A 125 27.23 12.31 -0.06
C GLY A 125 26.26 11.38 0.67
N ALA A 126 26.67 10.98 1.87
CA ALA A 126 25.85 10.25 2.82
C ALA A 126 25.78 11.03 4.14
N THR A 127 24.65 10.95 4.81
CA THR A 127 24.42 11.55 6.13
C THR A 127 23.67 10.58 7.03
N LYS A 128 23.61 10.89 8.33
CA LYS A 128 22.77 10.17 9.29
C LYS A 128 21.54 11.00 9.63
N PHE A 129 20.37 10.40 9.53
CA PHE A 129 19.11 11.01 9.93
C PHE A 129 18.28 10.00 10.71
N ASN A 130 17.86 10.32 11.95
CA ASN A 130 17.14 9.41 12.84
C ASN A 130 17.75 7.99 12.93
N GLY A 131 19.09 7.91 12.88
CA GLY A 131 19.83 6.64 12.90
C GLY A 131 19.89 5.87 11.57
N TYR A 132 19.25 6.35 10.49
CA TYR A 132 19.40 5.81 9.15
C TYR A 132 20.65 6.39 8.47
N ASP A 133 21.36 5.56 7.70
CA ASP A 133 22.35 6.01 6.74
C ASP A 133 21.63 6.38 5.43
N VAL A 134 21.62 7.67 5.11
CA VAL A 134 20.85 8.24 3.99
C VAL A 134 21.81 8.77 2.94
N LYS A 135 21.66 8.32 1.70
CA LYS A 135 22.34 8.88 0.54
C LYS A 135 21.52 10.03 -0.03
N TYR A 136 22.19 11.13 -0.38
CA TYR A 136 21.58 12.27 -1.04
C TYR A 136 22.38 12.69 -2.28
N TYR A 137 21.72 13.45 -3.16
CA TYR A 137 22.22 13.83 -4.48
C TYR A 137 22.42 15.36 -4.58
N ALA A 138 23.14 15.85 -5.59
CA ALA A 138 23.68 17.22 -5.67
C ALA A 138 22.70 18.39 -5.39
N ASN A 139 21.40 18.20 -5.63
CA ASN A 139 20.36 19.20 -5.37
C ASN A 139 19.49 18.88 -4.14
N LYS A 140 19.82 17.80 -3.42
CA LYS A 140 19.09 17.27 -2.25
C LYS A 140 17.59 17.09 -2.52
N ARG A 141 17.25 16.76 -3.77
CA ARG A 141 15.88 16.47 -4.22
C ARG A 141 15.52 15.00 -4.14
N ALA A 142 16.52 14.13 -4.04
CA ALA A 142 16.35 12.70 -3.90
C ALA A 142 17.06 12.20 -2.63
N PHE A 143 16.42 11.28 -1.93
CA PHE A 143 16.98 10.59 -0.76
C PHE A 143 16.74 9.09 -0.90
N ILE A 144 17.80 8.30 -0.69
CA ILE A 144 17.73 6.84 -0.71
C ILE A 144 18.32 6.29 0.57
N TRP A 145 17.61 5.37 1.22
CA TRP A 145 18.12 4.62 2.37
C TRP A 145 17.62 3.17 2.34
N LYS A 146 18.23 2.33 3.17
CA LYS A 146 17.87 0.92 3.33
C LYS A 146 17.65 0.61 4.80
N ASP A 147 16.68 -0.25 5.08
CA ASP A 147 16.42 -0.78 6.42
C ASP A 147 15.69 -2.12 6.34
N ILE A 148 16.16 -3.13 7.09
CA ILE A 148 15.62 -4.51 7.14
C ILE A 148 15.14 -5.05 5.78
N GLY A 149 16.02 -5.12 4.79
CA GLY A 149 15.67 -5.66 3.48
C GLY A 149 14.77 -4.76 2.62
N TRP A 150 14.35 -3.60 3.12
CA TRP A 150 13.63 -2.58 2.37
C TRP A 150 14.55 -1.49 1.86
N GLU A 151 14.25 -0.99 0.67
CA GLU A 151 14.87 0.20 0.09
C GLU A 151 13.81 1.28 -0.09
N TYR A 152 14.18 2.52 0.24
CA TYR A 152 13.28 3.64 0.24
C TYR A 152 13.83 4.71 -0.70
N LEU A 153 12.96 5.27 -1.54
CA LEU A 153 13.26 6.38 -2.42
C LEU A 153 12.27 7.51 -2.14
N VAL A 154 12.80 8.69 -1.85
CA VAL A 154 12.03 9.93 -1.81
C VAL A 154 12.54 10.85 -2.89
N TRP A 155 11.64 11.48 -3.64
CA TRP A 155 11.96 12.50 -4.62
C TRP A 155 10.99 13.67 -4.58
N ALA A 156 11.48 14.90 -4.74
CA ALA A 156 10.64 16.08 -4.92
C ALA A 156 11.31 17.15 -5.78
N GLU A 157 10.52 18.09 -6.31
CA GLU A 157 11.06 19.19 -7.14
C GLU A 157 11.93 20.18 -6.34
N ASN A 158 11.77 20.24 -5.02
CA ASN A 158 12.59 21.08 -4.16
C ASN A 158 13.06 20.34 -2.89
N THR A 159 14.18 20.82 -2.34
CA THR A 159 14.86 20.21 -1.19
C THR A 159 13.99 20.15 0.06
N ASN A 160 13.23 21.21 0.36
CA ASN A 160 12.41 21.27 1.56
C ASN A 160 11.29 20.23 1.52
N ASN A 161 10.63 20.09 0.37
CA ASN A 161 9.60 19.07 0.16
C ASN A 161 10.20 17.66 0.25
N ALA A 162 11.34 17.41 -0.39
CA ALA A 162 12.02 16.12 -0.33
C ALA A 162 12.38 15.74 1.12
N ILE A 163 12.92 16.68 1.91
CA ILE A 163 13.23 16.46 3.33
C ILE A 163 11.94 16.21 4.14
N ASN A 164 10.88 16.97 3.90
CA ASN A 164 9.61 16.80 4.62
C ASN A 164 8.96 15.44 4.32
N ILE A 165 8.97 15.00 3.06
CA ILE A 165 8.48 13.67 2.66
C ILE A 165 9.34 12.58 3.29
N MET A 166 10.67 12.71 3.25
CA MET A 166 11.58 11.76 3.90
C MET A 166 11.28 11.61 5.39
N LYS A 167 11.11 12.73 6.11
CA LYS A 167 10.73 12.70 7.53
C LYS A 167 9.40 11.98 7.76
N ARG A 168 8.41 12.21 6.90
CA ARG A 168 7.11 11.53 6.96
C ARG A 168 7.23 10.04 6.75
N VAL A 169 7.98 9.59 5.74
CA VAL A 169 8.23 8.15 5.50
C VAL A 169 8.90 7.52 6.72
N MET A 170 9.94 8.15 7.29
CA MET A 170 10.66 7.64 8.46
C MET A 170 9.84 7.66 9.76
N ALA A 171 8.90 8.60 9.90
CA ALA A 171 7.98 8.64 11.04
C ALA A 171 6.91 7.55 10.92
N THR A 172 6.45 7.28 9.70
CA THR A 172 5.42 6.27 9.42
C THR A 172 5.96 4.85 9.45
N ILE A 173 7.21 4.66 9.00
CA ILE A 173 7.88 3.37 8.94
C ILE A 173 9.16 3.49 9.79
N PRO A 174 9.07 3.29 11.11
CA PRO A 174 10.19 3.46 12.01
C PRO A 174 11.33 2.49 11.72
N LYS A 175 12.54 2.87 12.15
CA LYS A 175 13.72 2.03 11.94
C LYS A 175 13.53 0.72 12.68
N GLY A 176 13.82 -0.39 12.03
CA GLY A 176 13.60 -1.69 12.66
C GLY A 176 12.24 -2.33 12.33
N SER A 177 11.35 -1.63 11.61
CA SER A 177 10.03 -2.14 11.25
C SER A 177 10.00 -2.77 9.86
N ASN A 178 9.06 -3.72 9.69
CA ASN A 178 8.75 -4.30 8.39
C ASN A 178 7.34 -3.86 7.97
N PRO A 179 7.19 -3.03 6.92
CA PRO A 179 5.90 -2.52 6.45
C PRO A 179 4.88 -3.59 6.08
N VAL A 180 5.36 -4.78 5.71
CA VAL A 180 4.50 -5.92 5.35
C VAL A 180 4.94 -7.15 6.12
N HIS A 181 4.05 -7.69 6.94
CA HIS A 181 4.36 -8.83 7.78
C HIS A 181 4.89 -10.03 6.97
N GLY A 182 6.08 -10.52 7.33
CA GLY A 182 6.72 -11.67 6.67
C GLY A 182 7.43 -11.36 5.35
N ALA A 183 7.36 -10.13 4.82
CA ALA A 183 8.11 -9.77 3.62
C ALA A 183 9.62 -9.85 3.88
N ILE A 184 10.37 -10.42 2.93
CA ILE A 184 11.83 -10.60 3.04
C ILE A 184 12.56 -9.35 2.53
N LYS A 185 12.02 -8.74 1.49
CA LYS A 185 12.53 -7.50 0.92
C LYS A 185 11.43 -6.70 0.26
N GLY A 186 11.67 -5.41 0.12
CA GLY A 186 10.76 -4.53 -0.58
C GLY A 186 11.35 -3.20 -0.95
N GLN A 187 10.53 -2.40 -1.57
CA GLN A 187 10.84 -1.09 -2.12
C GLN A 187 9.65 -0.17 -1.86
N ILE A 188 9.91 1.00 -1.29
CA ILE A 188 8.92 2.07 -1.15
C ILE A 188 9.42 3.30 -1.87
N THR A 189 8.53 3.92 -2.62
CA THR A 189 8.80 5.15 -3.35
C THR A 189 7.79 6.19 -2.92
N ALA A 190 8.24 7.41 -2.61
CA ALA A 190 7.38 8.56 -2.34
C ALA A 190 7.85 9.77 -3.14
N ILE A 191 6.99 10.27 -4.03
CA ILE A 191 7.32 11.27 -5.04
C ILE A 191 6.38 12.46 -4.89
N ASP A 192 6.95 13.66 -4.82
CA ASP A 192 6.19 14.90 -4.94
C ASP A 192 5.76 15.10 -6.39
N THR A 193 4.46 15.29 -6.61
CA THR A 193 3.89 15.57 -7.92
C THR A 193 3.05 16.83 -7.86
N ASN A 194 2.69 17.41 -9.00
CA ASN A 194 1.75 18.54 -9.06
C ASN A 194 0.39 18.25 -8.38
N GLY A 195 0.02 16.97 -8.22
CA GLY A 195 -1.18 16.53 -7.52
C GLY A 195 -0.97 16.17 -6.04
N GLY A 196 0.18 16.53 -5.46
CA GLY A 196 0.61 16.13 -4.11
C GLY A 196 1.54 14.92 -4.09
N VAL A 197 1.86 14.47 -2.88
CA VAL A 197 2.75 13.32 -2.65
C VAL A 197 2.05 12.03 -3.04
N ARG A 198 2.71 11.20 -3.85
CA ARG A 198 2.25 9.85 -4.22
C ARG A 198 3.26 8.83 -3.75
N SER A 199 2.76 7.72 -3.23
CA SER A 199 3.57 6.64 -2.69
C SER A 199 3.14 5.30 -3.26
N ASP A 200 4.13 4.50 -3.61
CA ASP A 200 3.98 3.14 -4.13
C ASP A 200 4.88 2.18 -3.36
N ALA A 201 4.51 0.91 -3.31
CA ALA A 201 5.34 -0.12 -2.72
C ALA A 201 5.40 -1.39 -3.58
N GLY A 202 6.53 -2.07 -3.53
CA GLY A 202 6.69 -3.42 -4.05
C GLY A 202 7.41 -4.29 -3.02
N TRP A 203 6.99 -5.53 -2.83
CA TRP A 203 7.63 -6.44 -1.88
C TRP A 203 7.60 -7.89 -2.34
N SER A 204 8.38 -8.73 -1.65
CA SER A 204 8.47 -10.15 -1.95
C SER A 204 8.65 -11.00 -0.69
N TYR A 205 7.96 -12.14 -0.67
CA TYR A 205 8.07 -13.16 0.38
C TYR A 205 9.05 -14.29 0.04
N ASP A 206 9.55 -14.35 -1.20
CA ASP A 206 10.30 -15.49 -1.73
C ASP A 206 11.64 -15.08 -2.37
N ASN A 207 12.22 -14.02 -1.83
CA ASN A 207 13.47 -13.41 -2.30
C ASN A 207 13.42 -12.94 -3.76
N GLY A 208 12.25 -12.49 -4.20
CA GLY A 208 12.05 -11.78 -5.46
C GLY A 208 11.72 -12.67 -6.65
N LYS A 209 11.26 -13.90 -6.41
CA LYS A 209 10.68 -14.72 -7.49
C LYS A 209 9.30 -14.18 -7.86
N THR A 210 8.47 -13.94 -6.84
CA THR A 210 7.20 -13.24 -6.97
C THR A 210 7.29 -11.91 -6.26
N TRP A 211 6.81 -10.88 -6.94
CA TRP A 211 6.66 -9.55 -6.38
C TRP A 211 5.21 -9.15 -6.32
N TYR A 212 4.86 -8.46 -5.25
CA TYR A 212 3.57 -7.85 -4.99
C TYR A 212 3.77 -6.35 -5.08
N ILE A 213 3.00 -5.68 -5.92
CA ILE A 213 3.15 -4.25 -6.18
C ILE A 213 1.81 -3.59 -5.92
N ILE A 214 1.86 -2.49 -5.19
CA ILE A 214 0.73 -1.60 -4.99
C ILE A 214 1.13 -0.21 -5.50
N THR A 215 0.28 0.35 -6.34
CA THR A 215 0.44 1.71 -6.86
C THR A 215 -0.84 2.48 -6.68
N GLY A 216 -0.75 3.74 -6.29
CA GLY A 216 -1.94 4.56 -6.06
C GLY A 216 -1.63 5.99 -5.68
N ARG A 217 -2.67 6.81 -5.60
CA ARG A 217 -2.53 8.20 -5.11
C ARG A 217 -2.61 8.21 -3.59
N THR A 218 -1.60 7.65 -2.93
CA THR A 218 -1.55 7.53 -1.47
C THR A 218 -0.39 8.30 -0.87
N THR A 219 -0.62 8.94 0.28
CA THR A 219 0.49 9.48 1.09
C THR A 219 1.27 8.35 1.76
N PRO A 220 2.48 8.60 2.29
CA PRO A 220 3.24 7.56 3.01
C PRO A 220 2.45 6.92 4.17
N GLU A 221 1.69 7.72 4.90
CA GLU A 221 0.84 7.29 6.03
C GLU A 221 -0.27 6.35 5.56
N GLN A 222 -0.97 6.75 4.51
CA GLN A 222 -2.03 5.98 3.88
C GLN A 222 -1.52 4.66 3.30
N LEU A 223 -0.39 4.69 2.59
CA LEU A 223 0.25 3.51 2.03
C LEU A 223 0.58 2.50 3.13
N THR A 224 1.17 2.97 4.24
CA THR A 224 1.57 2.07 5.33
C THR A 224 0.36 1.38 5.96
N LYS A 225 -0.74 2.10 6.20
CA LYS A 225 -2.00 1.50 6.66
C LYS A 225 -2.51 0.42 5.69
N ILE A 226 -2.41 0.63 4.37
CA ILE A 226 -2.79 -0.37 3.38
C ILE A 226 -1.87 -1.60 3.45
N LEU A 227 -0.55 -1.38 3.54
CA LEU A 227 0.45 -2.45 3.60
C LEU A 227 0.30 -3.34 4.85
N GLU A 228 -0.04 -2.75 5.99
CA GLU A 228 -0.34 -3.47 7.23
C GLU A 228 -1.65 -4.27 7.13
N SER A 229 -2.56 -3.86 6.25
CA SER A 229 -3.87 -4.49 6.05
C SER A 229 -3.85 -5.71 5.10
N MET A 230 -2.68 -6.07 4.58
CA MET A 230 -2.52 -7.15 3.62
C MET A 230 -2.89 -8.51 4.22
N VAL A 231 -3.84 -9.18 3.58
CA VAL A 231 -4.30 -10.53 3.97
C VAL A 231 -4.00 -11.53 2.86
N LYS A 232 -3.62 -12.74 3.25
CA LYS A 232 -3.51 -13.86 2.33
C LYS A 232 -4.90 -14.44 2.07
N VAL A 233 -5.31 -14.54 0.81
CA VAL A 233 -6.58 -15.16 0.43
C VAL A 233 -6.41 -16.67 0.39
N ASP A 234 -7.38 -17.39 0.96
CA ASP A 234 -7.47 -18.83 0.74
C ASP A 234 -8.09 -19.08 -0.64
N THR A 235 -7.26 -19.53 -1.57
CA THR A 235 -7.65 -19.80 -2.96
C THR A 235 -7.83 -21.30 -3.24
N ARG A 236 -7.92 -22.12 -2.18
CA ARG A 236 -8.10 -23.59 -2.28
C ARG A 236 -9.50 -24.06 -1.92
#